data_AF-A0A0N1J1D6-F1
#
_entry.id   AF-A0A0N1J1D6-F1
#
_cell.length_a   1.000
_cell.length_b   1.000
_cell.length_c   1.000
_cell.angle_alpha   90.00
_cell.angle_beta   90.00
_cell.angle_gamma   90.00
#
_symmetry.space_group_name_H-M   'P 1'
#
loop_
_entity.id
_entity.type
_entity.pdbx_description
1 polymer ?
#
loop_
_entity_poly.entity_id
_entity_poly.type
_entity_poly.pdbx_seq_one_letter_code
_entity_poly.pdbx_strand_id
1 'polypeptide(L)' 'MKKILLINPGHDNSHEKNKHTSYRKIHRDPPPIGILYVGTYLKKNNFDVTIIDTHIEDNYKELIESLIHQNNYLFVGLSV' A
#
# COMPACT_ATOMS: atom_id res chain seq x y z
N MET A 1 -11.26 12.54 13.97
CA MET A 1 -9.84 12.55 13.54
C MET A 1 -9.81 12.59 12.02
N LYS A 2 -8.96 13.39 11.38
CA LYS A 2 -8.91 13.49 9.90
C LYS A 2 -8.25 12.21 9.36
N LYS A 3 -8.90 11.55 8.40
CA LYS A 3 -8.43 10.30 7.79
C LYS A 3 -7.56 10.59 6.57
N ILE A 4 -6.44 9.87 6.42
CA ILE A 4 -5.56 9.92 5.25
C ILE A 4 -5.31 8.49 4.77
N LEU A 5 -5.42 8.28 3.47
CA LEU A 5 -5.02 7.05 2.81
C LEU A 5 -3.69 7.28 2.09
N LEU A 6 -2.71 6.41 2.32
CA LEU A 6 -1.44 6.39 1.60
C LEU A 6 -1.31 5.07 0.86
N ILE A 7 -0.95 5.10 -0.41
CA ILE A 7 -0.85 3.92 -1.27
C ILE A 7 0.57 3.84 -1.82
N ASN A 8 1.21 2.69 -1.63
CA ASN A 8 2.44 2.29 -2.32
C ASN A 8 2.06 1.48 -3.56
N PRO A 9 1.90 2.13 -4.73
CA PRO A 9 1.65 1.42 -5.97
C PRO A 9 2.85 0.56 -6.33
N GLY A 10 2.57 -0.70 -6.62
CA GLY A 10 3.49 -1.62 -7.23
C GLY A 10 3.51 -1.40 -8.72
N HIS A 11 4.61 -1.80 -9.32
CA HIS A 11 4.73 -1.77 -10.77
C HIS A 11 3.92 -2.97 -11.28
N ASP A 12 2.89 -2.67 -12.06
CA ASP A 12 2.03 -3.68 -12.69
C ASP A 12 2.86 -4.39 -13.77
N ASN A 13 3.74 -5.31 -13.35
CA ASN A 13 4.35 -6.29 -14.21
C ASN A 13 3.29 -7.35 -14.51
N SER A 14 2.35 -7.01 -15.38
CA SER A 14 1.85 -8.03 -16.30
C SER A 14 3.12 -8.74 -16.84
N HIS A 15 3.22 -10.06 -16.65
CA HIS A 15 4.42 -10.91 -16.82
C HIS A 15 5.31 -10.95 -15.55
N GLU A 16 5.20 -11.96 -14.68
CA GLU A 16 5.77 -13.28 -15.00
C GLU A 16 4.90 -14.45 -14.54
N LYS A 17 4.38 -15.14 -15.57
CA LYS A 17 4.15 -16.58 -15.56
C LYS A 17 5.47 -17.31 -15.26
N ASN A 18 5.84 -17.46 -13.99
CA ASN A 18 6.89 -18.42 -13.60
C ASN A 18 6.45 -19.18 -12.35
N LYS A 19 5.38 -19.97 -12.50
CA LYS A 19 5.16 -21.20 -11.73
C LYS A 19 6.20 -22.25 -12.14
N HIS A 20 7.49 -21.95 -11.98
CA HIS A 20 8.52 -22.98 -12.02
C HIS A 20 8.91 -23.32 -10.59
N THR A 21 8.49 -24.52 -10.21
CA THR A 21 8.92 -25.30 -9.06
C THR A 21 10.44 -25.32 -8.98
N SER A 22 11.02 -24.44 -8.18
CA SER A 22 12.35 -24.61 -7.61
C SER A 22 12.36 -23.82 -6.32
N TYR A 23 12.87 -24.42 -5.24
CA TYR A 23 13.00 -23.91 -3.88
C TYR A 23 13.10 -22.37 -3.83
N ARG A 24 11.95 -21.69 -3.72
CA ARG A 24 11.87 -20.22 -3.85
C ARG A 24 12.52 -19.61 -2.62
N LYS A 25 13.69 -18.98 -2.79
CA LYS A 25 14.11 -17.85 -1.95
C LYS A 25 12.88 -16.95 -1.85
N ILE A 26 12.35 -16.77 -0.64
CA ILE A 26 11.29 -15.80 -0.39
C ILE A 26 11.92 -14.44 -0.71
N HIS A 27 11.73 -13.93 -1.92
CA HIS A 27 12.12 -12.58 -2.26
C HIS A 27 11.21 -11.68 -1.44
N ARG A 28 11.77 -11.06 -0.41
CA ARG A 28 11.08 -10.02 0.35
C ARG A 28 11.44 -8.72 -0.33
N ASP A 29 10.45 -8.06 -0.90
CA ASP A 29 10.65 -6.69 -1.33
C ASP A 29 11.01 -5.84 -0.11
N PRO A 30 11.93 -4.87 -0.25
CA PRO A 30 12.21 -3.94 0.83
C PRO A 30 10.92 -3.19 1.20
N PRO A 31 10.67 -2.94 2.49
CA PRO A 31 9.49 -2.18 2.89
C PRO A 31 9.52 -0.76 2.30
N PRO A 32 8.36 -0.16 1.99
CA PRO A 32 8.29 1.18 1.39
C PRO A 32 8.63 2.27 2.43
N ILE A 33 9.92 2.48 2.70
CA ILE A 33 10.41 3.36 3.76
C ILE A 33 9.87 4.78 3.65
N GLY A 34 9.76 5.32 2.43
CA GLY A 34 9.25 6.68 2.19
C GLY A 34 7.82 6.86 2.70
N ILE A 35 6.91 5.98 2.30
CA ILE A 35 5.50 6.06 2.71
C ILE A 35 5.33 5.79 4.21
N LEU A 36 6.16 4.90 4.77
CA LEU A 36 6.18 4.62 6.21
C LEU A 36 6.62 5.84 7.03
N TYR A 37 7.64 6.56 6.56
CA TYR A 37 8.10 7.79 7.20
C TYR A 37 7.01 8.87 7.21
N VAL A 38 6.40 9.12 6.05
CA VAL A 38 5.29 10.06 5.91
C VAL A 38 4.11 9.67 6.80
N GLY A 39 3.71 8.40 6.78
CA GLY A 39 2.61 7.90 7.61
C GLY A 39 2.89 8.03 9.11
N THR A 40 4.14 7.79 9.53
CA THR A 40 4.57 7.97 10.93
C THR A 40 4.48 9.43 11.35
N TYR A 41 4.96 10.34 10.50
CA TYR A 41 4.88 11.78 10.76
C TYR A 41 3.40 12.23 10.88
N LEU A 42 2.54 11.80 9.97
CA LEU A 42 1.11 12.14 9.99
C LEU A 42 0.41 11.57 11.24
N LYS A 43 0.69 10.33 11.65
CA LYS A 43 0.14 9.78 12.90
C LYS A 43 0.57 10.60 14.12
N LYS A 44 1.83 11.05 14.18
CA LYS A 44 2.32 11.94 15.26
C LYS A 44 1.63 13.30 15.30
N ASN A 45 1.01 13.72 14.20
CA ASN A 45 0.25 14.96 14.07
C ASN A 45 -1.27 14.73 14.11
N ASN A 46 -1.72 13.67 14.79
CA ASN A 46 -3.13 13.36 15.05
C ASN A 46 -3.98 13.10 13.79
N PHE A 47 -3.38 12.53 12.75
CA PHE A 47 -4.11 11.98 11.61
C PHE A 47 -4.34 10.48 11.78
N ASP A 48 -5.50 10.01 11.29
CA ASP A 48 -5.81 8.59 11.15
C ASP A 48 -5.28 8.11 9.80
N VAL A 49 -4.17 7.37 9.80
CA VAL A 49 -3.44 7.02 8.58
C VAL A 49 -3.62 5.53 8.28
N THR A 50 -4.16 5.25 7.10
CA THR A 50 -4.19 3.93 6.47
C THR A 50 -3.11 3.87 5.40
N ILE A 51 -2.29 2.80 5.40
CA ILE A 51 -1.27 2.56 4.37
C ILE A 51 -1.63 1.26 3.65
N ILE A 52 -1.67 1.29 2.32
CA ILE A 52 -1.86 0.12 1.45
C ILE A 52 -0.60 -0.09 0.63
N ASP A 53 -0.06 -1.30 0.66
CA ASP A 53 1.04 -1.71 -0.21
C ASP A 53 0.57 -2.76 -1.20
N THR A 54 0.48 -2.37 -2.47
CA THR A 54 -0.09 -3.25 -3.50
C THR A 54 0.86 -4.40 -3.90
N HIS A 55 2.12 -4.40 -3.44
CA HIS A 55 3.02 -5.57 -3.56
C HIS A 55 2.65 -6.70 -2.58
N ILE A 56 1.88 -6.38 -1.53
CA ILE A 56 1.50 -7.32 -0.47
C ILE A 56 0.02 -7.66 -0.55
N GLU A 57 -0.83 -6.68 -0.86
CA GLU A 57 -2.28 -6.84 -0.86
C GLU A 57 -2.78 -7.37 -2.22
N ASP A 58 -3.01 -8.68 -2.33
CA ASP A 58 -3.46 -9.34 -3.56
C ASP A 58 -4.81 -8.78 -4.10
N ASN A 59 -5.68 -8.29 -3.21
CA ASN A 59 -6.99 -7.70 -3.51
C ASN A 59 -7.02 -6.18 -3.32
N TYR A 60 -5.89 -5.51 -3.60
CA TYR A 60 -5.75 -4.08 -3.34
C TYR A 60 -6.83 -3.23 -4.02
N LYS A 61 -7.37 -3.64 -5.18
CA LYS A 61 -8.41 -2.89 -5.90
C LYS A 61 -9.71 -2.84 -5.11
N GLU A 62 -10.24 -4.00 -4.74
CA GLU A 62 -11.46 -4.12 -3.95
C GLU A 62 -11.30 -3.50 -2.56
N LEU A 63 -10.10 -3.64 -1.97
CA LEU A 63 -9.76 -3.02 -0.69
C LEU A 63 -9.79 -1.49 -0.78
N ILE A 64 -9.14 -0.90 -1.78
CA ILE A 64 -9.12 0.57 -1.98
C ILE A 64 -10.54 1.09 -2.26
N GLU A 65 -11.31 0.42 -3.12
CA GLU A 65 -12.71 0.80 -3.39
C GLU A 65 -13.55 0.79 -2.12
N SER A 66 -13.48 -0.30 -1.34
CA SER A 66 -14.17 -0.42 -0.06
C SER A 66 -13.78 0.70 0.90
N LEU A 67 -12.47 1.00 1.03
CA LEU A 67 -11.99 2.06 1.91
C LEU A 67 -12.50 3.43 1.48
N ILE A 68 -12.46 3.75 0.18
CA ILE A 68 -12.95 5.02 -0.36
C ILE A 68 -14.47 5.17 -0.12
N HIS A 69 -15.25 4.10 -0.27
CA HIS A 69 -16.69 4.15 -0.05
C HIS A 69 -17.07 4.22 1.44
N GLN A 70 -16.32 3.56 2.32
CA GLN A 70 -16.63 3.49 3.76
C GLN A 70 -16.09 4.68 4.55
N ASN A 71 -15.16 5.45 3.99
CA ASN A 71 -14.45 6.49 4.72
C ASN A 71 -14.45 7.83 3.97
N ASN A 72 -14.65 8.91 4.72
CA ASN A 72 -14.43 10.26 4.23
C ASN A 72 -12.96 10.66 4.46
N TYR A 73 -12.09 10.33 3.51
CA TYR A 73 -10.67 10.70 3.55
C TYR A 73 -10.48 12.19 3.23
N LEU A 74 -9.60 12.84 3.99
CA LEU A 74 -9.17 14.22 3.69
C LEU A 74 -8.30 14.27 2.44
N PHE A 75 -7.44 13.26 2.26
CA PHE A 75 -6.49 13.17 1.16
C PHE A 75 -6.11 11.71 0.90
N VAL A 76 -5.76 11.41 -0.35
CA VAL A 76 -5.18 10.14 -0.79
C VAL A 76 -3.80 10.41 -1.41
N GLY A 77 -2.75 9.85 -0.84
CA GLY A 77 -1.36 9.99 -1.31
C GLY A 77 -0.84 8.74 -1.99
N LEU A 78 0.00 8.93 -3.00
CA LEU A 78 0.66 7.86 -3.77
C LEU A 78 2.18 8.05 -3.69
N SER A 79 2.93 6.99 -3.36
CA SER A 79 4.40 7.02 -3.47
C SER A 79 4.84 6.51 -4.84
N VAL A 80 5.41 7.41 -5.66
CA VAL A 80 6.00 7.09 -6.98
C VAL A 80 7.51 6.91 -6.90
#